data_AF-A0A1V5RKG7-F1
#
_entry.id   AF-A0A1V5RKG7-F1
#
_cell.length_a   1.000
_cell.length_b   1.000
_cell.length_c   1.000
_cell.angle_alpha   90.00
_cell.angle_beta   90.00
_cell.angle_gamma   90.00
#
_symmetry.space_group_name_H-M   'P 1'
#
loop_
_entity.id
_entity.type
_entity.pdbx_description
1 polymer ?
#
loop_
_entity_poly.entity_id
_entity_poly.type
_entity_poly.pdbx_seq_one_letter_code
_entity_poly.pdbx_strand_id
1 'polypeptide(L)'
;MNIVHPFMEGNGRSTRIWLDLILKKRLRKCIDWSKIEKRSYLDAMEASVVDSHPLKILLFEALTDLIDDRAMFMKGIDYSFYYEEDAFIE
;
A
#
# COMPACT_ATOMS: atom_id res chain seq x y z
N MET A 1 -6.89 -3.11 9.30
CA MET A 1 -6.02 -4.31 9.31
C MET A 1 -4.63 -4.03 9.85
N ASN A 2 -3.97 -2.91 9.50
CA ASN A 2 -2.62 -2.61 10.00
C ASN A 2 -2.48 -2.64 11.52
N ILE A 3 -3.43 -2.05 12.26
CA ILE A 3 -3.44 -2.05 13.75
C ILE A 3 -3.52 -3.48 14.32
N VAL A 4 -4.22 -4.38 13.65
CA VAL A 4 -4.45 -5.75 14.15
C VAL A 4 -3.20 -6.62 13.96
N HIS A 5 -2.40 -6.35 12.92
CA HIS A 5 -1.13 -7.02 12.62
C HIS A 5 -1.14 -8.55 12.92
N PRO A 6 -2.05 -9.32 12.29
CA PRO A 6 -2.39 -10.68 12.74
C PRO A 6 -1.32 -11.76 12.50
N PHE A 7 -0.28 -11.47 11.72
CA PHE A 7 0.79 -12.43 11.42
C PHE A 7 2.10 -12.05 12.13
N MET A 8 3.03 -13.01 12.27
CA MET A 8 4.36 -12.74 12.81
C MET A 8 5.20 -11.85 11.88
N GLU A 9 5.07 -12.03 10.56
CA GLU A 9 5.75 -11.21 9.53
C GLU A 9 4.84 -11.08 8.30
N GLY A 10 5.10 -10.10 7.43
CA GLY A 10 4.42 -9.98 6.13
C GLY A 10 3.06 -9.30 6.17
N ASN A 11 2.68 -8.67 7.29
CA ASN A 11 1.40 -7.97 7.44
C ASN A 11 1.25 -6.82 6.46
N GLY A 12 2.29 -6.01 6.25
CA GLY A 12 2.26 -4.88 5.32
C GLY A 12 1.92 -5.34 3.91
N ARG A 13 2.73 -6.23 3.34
CA ARG A 13 2.56 -6.80 1.99
C ARG A 13 1.18 -7.44 1.80
N SER A 14 0.78 -8.31 2.73
CA SER A 14 -0.50 -9.02 2.66
C SER A 14 -1.69 -8.06 2.75
N THR A 15 -1.60 -7.06 3.62
CA THR A 15 -2.67 -6.08 3.82
C THR A 15 -2.82 -5.12 2.64
N ARG A 16 -1.72 -4.76 1.95
CA ARG A 16 -1.78 -3.93 0.74
C ARG A 16 -2.50 -4.65 -0.41
N ILE A 17 -2.20 -5.94 -0.63
CA ILE A 17 -2.93 -6.76 -1.60
C ILE A 17 -4.42 -6.87 -1.21
N TRP A 18 -4.70 -7.12 0.06
CA TRP A 18 -6.07 -7.18 0.58
C TRP A 18 -6.85 -5.87 0.36
N LEU A 19 -6.20 -4.72 0.58
CA LEU A 19 -6.78 -3.41 0.30
C LEU A 19 -7.11 -3.24 -1.19
N ASP A 20 -6.17 -3.56 -2.08
CA ASP A 20 -6.42 -3.48 -3.52
C ASP A 20 -7.59 -4.35 -3.98
N LEU A 21 -7.73 -5.57 -3.43
CA LEU A 21 -8.86 -6.45 -3.76
C LEU A 21 -10.21 -5.85 -3.33
N ILE A 22 -10.25 -5.17 -2.17
CA ILE A 22 -11.45 -4.46 -1.72
C ILE A 22 -11.76 -3.29 -2.65
N LEU A 23 -10.76 -2.49 -3.01
CA LEU A 23 -10.92 -1.35 -3.91
C LEU A 23 -11.37 -1.81 -5.30
N LYS A 24 -10.80 -2.88 -5.84
CA LYS A 24 -11.20 -3.46 -7.14
C LYS A 24 -12.65 -3.92 -7.11
N LYS A 25 -13.06 -4.61 -6.04
CA LYS A 25 -14.43 -5.12 -5.87
C LYS A 25 -15.47 -4.02 -5.69
N ARG A 26 -15.13 -2.95 -4.95
CA ARG A 26 -16.11 -1.93 -4.54
C ARG A 26 -16.11 -0.68 -5.41
N LEU A 27 -14.95 -0.29 -5.92
CA LEU A 27 -14.74 0.98 -6.62
C LEU A 27 -14.20 0.80 -8.05
N ARG A 28 -13.89 -0.43 -8.48
CA ARG A 28 -13.24 -0.72 -9.78
C ARG A 28 -11.93 0.06 -9.95
N LYS A 29 -11.18 0.21 -8.85
CA LYS A 29 -9.86 0.85 -8.81
C LYS A 29 -8.86 0.04 -7.99
N CYS A 30 -7.57 0.26 -8.21
CA CYS A 30 -6.50 -0.18 -7.31
C CYS A 30 -5.49 0.94 -7.10
N ILE A 31 -4.55 0.74 -6.19
CA ILE A 31 -3.48 1.69 -5.90
C ILE A 31 -2.31 1.44 -6.85
N ASP A 32 -1.85 2.49 -7.52
CA ASP A 32 -0.55 2.50 -8.16
C ASP A 32 0.51 2.81 -7.11
N TRP A 33 0.99 1.76 -6.42
CA TRP A 33 1.99 1.87 -5.35
C TRP A 33 3.30 2.54 -5.82
N SER A 34 3.56 2.58 -7.13
CA SER A 34 4.75 3.26 -7.66
C SER A 34 4.70 4.78 -7.59
N LYS A 35 3.52 5.36 -7.34
CA LYS A 35 3.32 6.81 -7.17
C LYS A 35 3.49 7.28 -5.72
N ILE A 36 3.57 6.35 -4.77
CA ILE A 36 3.69 6.69 -3.35
C ILE A 36 5.14 6.48 -2.94
N GLU A 37 5.78 7.53 -2.45
CA GLU A 37 7.15 7.47 -1.95
C GLU A 37 7.19 6.69 -0.62
N LYS A 38 8.24 5.88 -0.42
CA LYS A 38 8.35 4.92 0.69
C LYS A 38 8.27 5.61 2.05
N ARG A 39 9.06 6.65 2.27
CA ARG A 39 9.09 7.37 3.54
C ARG A 39 7.74 8.01 3.84
N SER A 40 7.14 8.63 2.83
CA SER A 40 5.81 9.25 2.90
C SER A 40 4.72 8.24 3.26
N TYR A 41 4.77 7.03 2.66
CA TYR A 41 3.86 5.94 3.02
C TYR A 41 4.06 5.49 4.46
N LEU A 42 5.31 5.23 4.89
CA LEU A 42 5.61 4.72 6.23
C LEU A 42 5.23 5.74 7.31
N ASP A 43 5.58 7.01 7.13
CA ASP A 43 5.23 8.10 8.05
C ASP A 43 3.70 8.25 8.16
N ALA A 44 2.97 8.17 7.03
CA ALA A 44 1.52 8.22 7.03
C ALA A 44 0.87 6.99 7.68
N MET A 45 1.49 5.81 7.54
CA MET A 45 1.03 4.57 8.18
C MET A 45 1.22 4.62 9.71
N GLU A 46 2.33 5.17 10.19
CA GLU A 46 2.56 5.41 11.63
C GLU A 46 1.54 6.41 12.19
N ALA A 47 1.36 7.56 11.50
CA ALA A 47 0.37 8.57 11.89
C ALA A 47 -1.07 8.05 11.88
N SER A 48 -1.38 7.07 11.02
CA SER A 48 -2.74 6.54 10.82
C SER A 48 -3.40 5.93 12.06
N VAL A 49 -2.62 5.59 13.09
CA VAL A 49 -3.12 5.12 14.39
C VAL A 49 -3.92 6.23 15.07
N VAL A 50 -3.52 7.49 14.89
CA VAL A 50 -4.16 8.67 15.49
C VAL A 50 -4.98 9.43 14.44
N ASP A 51 -4.38 9.72 13.28
CA ASP A 51 -5.04 10.41 12.16
C ASP A 51 -4.77 9.72 10.83
N SER A 52 -5.82 9.14 10.26
CA SER A 52 -5.78 8.47 8.96
C SER A 52 -5.89 9.41 7.75
N HIS A 53 -6.12 10.70 7.95
CA HIS A 53 -6.36 11.65 6.86
C HIS A 53 -5.17 11.76 5.87
N PRO A 54 -3.91 11.89 6.32
CA PRO A 54 -2.76 11.96 5.40
C PRO A 54 -2.62 10.70 4.54
N LEU A 55 -2.79 9.51 5.15
CA LEU A 55 -2.75 8.23 4.44
C LEU A 55 -3.85 8.14 3.39
N LYS A 56 -5.07 8.61 3.70
CA LYS A 56 -6.19 8.61 2.75
C LYS A 56 -5.91 9.50 1.53
N ILE A 57 -5.30 10.67 1.72
CA ILE A 57 -4.93 11.56 0.62
C ILE A 57 -3.90 10.87 -0.29
N LEU A 58 -2.81 10.34 0.29
CA LEU A 58 -1.78 9.64 -0.48
C LEU A 58 -2.35 8.48 -1.31
N LEU A 59 -3.19 7.64 -0.69
CA LEU A 59 -3.82 6.52 -1.38
C LEU A 59 -4.81 7.00 -2.45
N PHE A 60 -5.57 8.07 -2.20
CA PHE A 60 -6.55 8.61 -3.13
C PHE A 60 -5.88 9.15 -4.40
N GLU A 61 -4.78 9.89 -4.26
CA GLU A 61 -4.01 10.45 -5.38
C GLU A 61 -3.34 9.37 -6.24
N ALA A 62 -3.06 8.20 -5.65
CA ALA A 62 -2.47 7.06 -6.34
C ALA A 62 -3.50 6.09 -6.96
N LEU A 63 -4.80 6.37 -6.88
CA LEU A 63 -5.82 5.48 -7.46
C LEU A 63 -5.72 5.42 -8.99
N THR A 64 -5.87 4.21 -9.54
CA THR A 64 -5.94 3.93 -10.97
C THR A 64 -7.07 2.94 -11.29
N ASP A 65 -7.60 3.01 -12.51
CA ASP A 65 -8.59 2.09 -13.08
C ASP A 65 -7.96 0.92 -13.86
N LEU A 66 -6.62 0.83 -13.90
CA LEU A 66 -5.86 -0.26 -14.52
C LEU A 66 -5.91 -1.56 -13.69
N ILE A 67 -7.10 -2.02 -13.35
CA ILE A 67 -7.35 -3.12 -12.41
C ILE A 67 -7.07 -4.51 -12.97
N ASP A 68 -7.10 -4.66 -14.29
CA ASP A 68 -6.85 -5.91 -15.03
C ASP A 68 -5.49 -5.88 -15.76
N ASP A 69 -4.68 -4.84 -15.53
CA ASP A 69 -3.35 -4.71 -16.11
C ASP A 69 -2.32 -5.52 -15.30
N ARG A 70 -1.68 -6.48 -15.97
CA ARG A 70 -0.69 -7.36 -15.34
C ARG A 70 0.58 -6.63 -14.93
N ALA A 71 1.04 -5.65 -15.71
CA ALA A 71 2.24 -4.89 -15.41
C ALA A 71 2.01 -3.99 -14.19
N MET A 72 0.83 -3.36 -14.08
CA MET A 72 0.41 -2.58 -12.92
C MET A 72 0.40 -3.43 -11.65
N PHE A 73 -0.15 -4.64 -11.71
CA PHE A 73 -0.13 -5.56 -10.58
C PHE A 73 1.29 -5.95 -10.17
N MET A 74 2.13 -6.40 -11.11
CA MET A 74 3.50 -6.82 -10.80
C MET A 74 4.34 -5.66 -10.24
N LYS A 75 4.25 -4.47 -10.83
CA LYS A 75 4.92 -3.27 -10.33
C LYS A 75 4.45 -2.92 -8.90
N GLY A 76 3.15 -3.05 -8.64
CA GLY A 76 2.59 -2.86 -7.30
C GLY A 76 3.16 -3.84 -6.27
N ILE A 77 3.36 -5.11 -6.66
CA ILE A 77 4.03 -6.10 -5.81
C ILE A 77 5.48 -5.68 -5.53
N ASP A 78 6.26 -5.33 -6.56
CA ASP A 78 7.67 -4.92 -6.41
C ASP A 78 7.82 -3.75 -5.43
N TYR A 79 7.01 -2.69 -5.59
CA TYR A 79 7.03 -1.54 -4.68
C TYR A 79 6.57 -1.90 -3.25
N SER A 80 5.58 -2.78 -3.14
CA SER A 80 5.13 -3.28 -1.84
C SER A 80 6.22 -4.08 -1.12
N PHE A 81 7.12 -4.77 -1.82
CA PHE A 81 8.30 -5.40 -1.22
C PHE A 81 9.36 -4.36 -0.86
N TYR A 82 9.63 -3.39 -1.73
CA TYR A 82 10.56 -2.28 -1.48
C TYR A 82 10.24 -1.49 -0.19
N TYR A 83 8.96 -1.31 0.15
CA TYR A 83 8.57 -0.67 1.41
C TYR A 83 9.03 -1.42 2.67
N GLU A 84 9.19 -2.73 2.58
CA GLU A 84 9.61 -3.59 3.69
C GLU A 84 11.12 -3.83 3.72
N GLU A 85 11.86 -3.43 2.68
CA GLU A 85 13.32 -3.52 2.68
C GLU A 85 13.89 -2.61 3.77
N ASP A 86 14.80 -3.13 4.60
CA ASP A 86 15.46 -2.32 5.61
C ASP A 86 16.28 -1.22 4.96
N ALA A 87 16.24 -0.01 5.51
CA ALA A 87 17.07 1.12 5.06
C ALA A 87 18.57 0.97 5.40
N PHE A 88 19.00 -0.22 5.83
CA PHE A 88 20.34 -0.49 6.34
C PHE A 88 20.96 -1.70 5.63
N ILE A 89 21.68 -1.42 4.55
CA ILE A 89 22.94 -2.10 4.27
C ILE A 89 23.94 -0.95 4.02
N GLU A 90 24.89 -0.83 4.95
CA GLU A 90 25.99 0.14 5.10
C GLU A 90 26.21 1.25 4.05
#